data_AF-A0A091NUM9-F1
#
_entry.id   AF-A0A091NUM9-F1
#
_cell.length_a   1.000
_cell.length_b   1.000
_cell.length_c   1.000
_cell.angle_alpha   90.00
_cell.angle_beta   90.00
_cell.angle_gamma   90.00
#
_symmetry.space_group_name_H-M   'P 1'
#
loop_
_entity.id
_entity.type
_entity.pdbx_description
1 polymer ?
#
loop_
_entity_poly.entity_id
_entity_poly.type
_entity_poly.pdbx_seq_one_letter_code
_entity_poly.pdbx_strand_id
1 'polypeptide(L)'
;FIVLDLKDAFFCLALAKESQKLFAFEWENPETGRKTQLTWAVLPQGFKNSPTIFGNQLARELETWDPPSKEGTLLQYVDDLLIATETREDCIQWTISLLNFLGSSGYRVSQQKAQLIQPQVIYLRFEISGGQREPGVERKEAICRTPRPWMVKELRTFLGMTGRCQLWIYNYGLLVKQLYRLLKEDSPILIWTMEAKRAFEQLKKELMMPPALGLPDVSKPFWLF
;
A
#
# COMPACT_ATOMS: atom_id res chain seq x y z
N PHE A 1 12.01 11.86 7.47
CA PHE A 1 11.23 10.61 7.35
C PHE A 1 12.13 9.40 7.27
N ILE A 2 11.59 8.24 7.66
CA ILE A 2 12.17 6.89 7.48
C ILE A 2 11.09 5.98 6.95
N VAL A 3 11.39 5.15 5.95
CA VAL A 3 10.52 4.03 5.56
C VAL A 3 11.27 2.73 5.71
N LEU A 4 10.66 1.77 6.41
CA LEU A 4 11.18 0.41 6.60
C LEU A 4 10.17 -0.59 6.06
N ASP A 5 10.67 -1.63 5.39
CA ASP A 5 9.91 -2.79 4.91
C ASP A 5 10.41 -4.02 5.67
N LEU A 6 9.50 -4.73 6.33
CA LEU A 6 9.86 -5.96 7.06
C LEU A 6 10.00 -7.12 6.07
N LYS A 7 11.21 -7.70 6.03
CA LYS A 7 11.53 -8.80 5.13
C LYS A 7 10.88 -10.09 5.61
N ASP A 8 10.20 -10.77 4.68
CA ASP A 8 9.57 -12.07 4.92
C ASP A 8 8.64 -12.07 6.15
N ALA A 9 8.00 -10.93 6.42
CA ALA A 9 7.26 -10.61 7.64
C ALA A 9 6.36 -11.75 8.15
N PHE A 10 5.56 -12.37 7.28
CA PHE A 10 4.62 -13.41 7.72
C PHE A 10 5.33 -14.62 8.34
N PHE A 11 6.55 -14.94 7.90
CA PHE A 11 7.31 -16.07 8.43
C PHE A 11 7.82 -15.85 9.87
N CYS A 12 7.73 -14.62 10.39
CA CYS A 12 8.00 -14.34 11.80
C CYS A 12 6.93 -14.96 12.74
N LEU A 13 5.74 -15.30 12.24
CA LEU A 13 4.65 -15.82 13.06
C LEU A 13 4.54 -17.34 12.97
N ALA A 14 4.70 -18.00 14.11
CA ALA A 14 4.48 -19.43 14.22
C ALA A 14 3.00 -19.78 14.00
N LEU A 15 2.75 -20.87 13.26
CA LEU A 15 1.42 -21.38 13.04
C LEU A 15 1.09 -22.45 14.09
N ALA A 16 -0.08 -22.32 14.73
CA ALA A 16 -0.59 -23.30 15.69
C ALA A 16 -0.59 -24.71 15.06
N LYS A 17 -0.15 -25.73 15.82
CA LYS A 17 0.06 -27.09 15.33
C LYS A 17 -1.21 -27.68 14.70
N GLU A 18 -2.37 -27.34 15.25
CA GLU A 18 -3.68 -27.80 14.80
C GLU A 18 -4.07 -27.23 13.43
N SER A 19 -3.55 -26.05 13.11
CA SER A 19 -3.80 -25.33 11.85
C SER A 19 -2.81 -25.70 10.75
N GLN A 20 -1.66 -26.31 11.08
CA GLN A 20 -0.63 -26.64 10.09
C GLN A 20 -1.18 -27.50 8.95
N LYS A 21 -1.96 -28.54 9.28
CA LYS A 21 -2.58 -29.44 8.28
C LYS A 21 -3.42 -28.73 7.20
N LEU A 22 -3.91 -27.51 7.44
CA LEU A 22 -4.68 -26.74 6.46
C LEU A 22 -3.83 -26.23 5.29
N PHE A 23 -2.52 -26.17 5.48
CA PHE A 23 -1.57 -25.62 4.51
C PHE A 23 -0.63 -26.69 3.93
N ALA A 24 -1.08 -27.95 3.94
CA ALA A 24 -0.31 -29.05 3.37
C ALA A 24 -0.26 -28.95 1.84
N PHE A 25 0.88 -29.31 1.25
CA PHE A 25 1.08 -29.41 -0.19
C PHE A 25 1.93 -30.63 -0.53
N GLU A 26 1.78 -31.14 -1.75
CA GLU A 26 2.59 -32.25 -2.25
C GLU A 26 3.86 -31.71 -2.93
N TRP A 27 4.99 -32.32 -2.61
CA TRP A 27 6.24 -32.15 -3.33
C TRP A 27 6.67 -33.49 -3.92
N GLU A 28 6.95 -33.50 -5.22
CA GLU A 28 7.48 -34.65 -5.94
C GLU A 28 8.94 -34.39 -6.27
N ASN A 29 9.80 -35.32 -5.86
CA ASN A 29 11.21 -35.27 -6.23
C ASN A 29 11.35 -35.55 -7.75
N PRO A 30 11.91 -34.61 -8.54
CA PRO A 30 11.93 -34.73 -10.00
C PRO A 30 12.84 -35.84 -10.52
N GLU A 31 13.83 -36.30 -9.73
CA GLU A 31 14.77 -37.34 -10.13
C GLU A 31 14.26 -38.75 -9.77
N THR A 32 13.59 -38.87 -8.62
CA THR A 32 13.17 -40.18 -8.07
C THR A 32 11.67 -40.45 -8.22
N GLY A 33 10.87 -39.43 -8.58
CA GLY A 33 9.40 -39.50 -8.61
C GLY A 33 8.75 -39.66 -7.24
N ARG A 34 9.51 -39.55 -6.13
CA ARG A 34 8.98 -39.74 -4.78
C ARG A 34 8.12 -38.55 -4.37
N LYS A 35 6.85 -38.82 -4.08
CA LYS A 35 5.90 -37.85 -3.53
C LYS A 35 5.98 -37.80 -2.01
N THR A 36 6.02 -36.59 -1.45
CA THR A 36 6.00 -36.33 -0.01
C THR A 36 5.05 -35.17 0.27
N GLN A 37 4.27 -35.28 1.35
CA GLN A 37 3.47 -34.16 1.82
C GLN A 37 4.28 -33.29 2.77
N LEU A 38 4.31 -32.00 2.51
CA LEU A 38 4.93 -30.98 3.36
C LEU A 38 3.85 -30.03 3.87
N THR A 39 4.16 -29.28 4.93
CA THR A 39 3.26 -28.26 5.45
C THR A 39 4.03 -27.09 6.05
N TRP A 40 3.38 -25.94 6.15
CA TRP A 40 3.95 -24.76 6.77
C TRP A 40 3.86 -24.82 8.29
N ALA A 41 4.96 -24.47 8.98
CA ALA A 41 5.02 -24.30 10.44
C ALA A 41 4.90 -22.82 10.87
N VAL A 42 4.96 -21.90 9.91
CA VAL A 42 4.81 -20.46 10.08
C VAL A 42 3.67 -19.95 9.20
N LEU A 43 3.20 -18.74 9.44
CA LEU A 43 2.11 -18.12 8.68
C LEU A 43 2.53 -18.01 7.19
N PRO A 44 1.85 -18.72 6.27
CA PRO A 44 2.31 -18.80 4.89
C PRO A 44 1.97 -17.55 4.08
N GLN A 45 2.77 -17.31 3.05
CA GLN A 45 2.42 -16.36 1.98
C GLN A 45 1.27 -16.90 1.14
N GLY A 46 0.43 -16.00 0.60
CA GLY A 46 -0.73 -16.36 -0.22
C GLY A 46 -2.00 -16.71 0.56
N PHE A 47 -1.92 -16.90 1.89
CA PHE A 47 -3.12 -17.01 2.71
C PHE A 47 -3.79 -15.64 2.89
N LYS A 48 -5.09 -15.57 2.55
CA LYS A 48 -5.85 -14.32 2.48
C LYS A 48 -5.84 -13.47 3.75
N ASN A 49 -5.71 -14.09 4.92
CA ASN A 49 -5.73 -13.38 6.21
C ASN A 49 -4.31 -13.12 6.76
N SER A 50 -3.24 -13.57 6.10
CA SER A 50 -1.87 -13.34 6.58
C SER A 50 -1.56 -11.85 6.81
N PRO A 51 -1.92 -10.93 5.90
CA PRO A 51 -1.67 -9.50 6.12
C PRO A 51 -2.37 -8.96 7.37
N THR A 52 -3.62 -9.37 7.62
CA THR A 52 -4.39 -8.93 8.79
C THR A 52 -3.84 -9.51 10.09
N ILE A 53 -3.52 -10.81 10.11
CA ILE A 53 -2.97 -11.48 11.28
C ILE A 53 -1.62 -10.85 11.65
N PHE A 54 -0.74 -10.67 10.66
CA PHE A 54 0.56 -10.05 10.86
C PHE A 54 0.45 -8.60 11.31
N GLY A 55 -0.34 -7.80 10.60
CA GLY A 55 -0.53 -6.39 10.92
C GLY A 55 -1.02 -6.17 12.35
N ASN A 56 -2.00 -6.97 12.80
CA ASN A 56 -2.51 -6.90 14.17
C ASN A 56 -1.47 -7.32 15.22
N GLN A 57 -0.67 -8.36 14.95
CA GLN A 57 0.36 -8.79 15.88
C GLN A 57 1.45 -7.74 16.03
N LEU A 58 1.96 -7.22 14.91
CA LEU A 58 2.97 -6.16 14.92
C LEU A 58 2.44 -4.89 15.59
N ALA A 59 1.18 -4.52 15.36
CA ALA A 59 0.57 -3.36 16.02
C ALA A 59 0.59 -3.50 17.54
N ARG A 60 0.18 -4.67 18.06
CA ARG A 60 0.18 -4.95 19.49
C ARG A 60 1.58 -4.94 20.11
N GLU A 61 2.58 -5.38 19.37
CA GLU A 61 3.97 -5.32 19.85
C GLU A 61 4.49 -3.87 19.83
N LEU A 62 4.18 -3.10 18.79
CA LEU A 62 4.53 -1.68 18.70
C LEU A 62 3.85 -0.83 19.79
N GLU A 63 2.70 -1.23 20.32
CA GLU A 63 2.09 -0.58 21.50
C GLU A 63 2.96 -0.67 22.76
N THR A 64 3.83 -1.68 22.85
CA THR A 64 4.76 -1.87 23.98
C THR A 64 6.10 -1.16 23.78
N TRP A 65 6.36 -0.67 22.57
CA TRP A 65 7.59 0.04 22.24
C TRP A 65 7.53 1.47 22.79
N ASP A 66 8.53 1.86 23.57
CA ASP A 66 8.67 3.21 24.10
C ASP A 66 9.53 4.06 23.15
N PRO A 67 8.95 5.06 22.45
CA PRO A 67 9.71 5.92 21.57
C PRO A 67 10.63 6.86 22.36
N PRO A 68 11.80 7.23 21.83
CA PRO A 68 12.79 8.02 22.56
C PRO A 68 12.35 9.46 22.85
N SER A 69 11.36 9.98 22.11
CA SER A 69 10.71 11.27 22.36
C SER A 69 9.23 11.19 22.01
N LYS A 70 8.42 12.15 22.48
CA LYS A 70 7.01 12.26 22.08
C LYS A 70 6.82 13.04 20.76
N GLU A 71 7.89 13.61 20.22
CA GLU A 71 7.90 14.50 19.05
C GLU A 71 8.14 13.70 17.75
N GLY A 72 7.24 12.75 17.50
CA GLY A 72 7.31 11.91 16.30
C GLY A 72 6.04 11.08 16.11
N THR A 73 5.95 10.46 14.94
CA THR A 73 4.83 9.59 14.58
C THR A 73 5.35 8.37 13.85
N LEU A 74 4.92 7.19 14.33
CA LEU A 74 5.08 5.92 13.63
C LEU A 74 3.75 5.55 12.97
N LEU A 75 3.79 5.31 11.66
CA LEU A 75 2.67 4.74 10.91
C LEU A 75 3.02 3.32 10.49
N GLN A 76 2.07 2.40 10.68
CA GLN A 76 2.19 1.01 10.29
C GLN A 76 1.09 0.65 9.29
N TYR A 77 1.48 -0.07 8.25
CA TYR A 77 0.56 -0.78 7.37
C TYR A 77 1.12 -2.16 7.05
N VAL A 78 0.58 -3.19 7.70
CA VAL A 78 1.10 -4.58 7.59
C VAL A 78 2.60 -4.61 7.91
N ASP A 79 3.47 -4.77 6.92
CA ASP A 79 4.93 -4.86 6.97
C ASP A 79 5.65 -3.55 6.61
N ASP A 80 4.92 -2.53 6.14
CA ASP A 80 5.44 -1.20 5.81
C ASP A 80 5.35 -0.26 7.04
N LEU A 81 6.50 0.26 7.49
CA LEU A 81 6.62 1.21 8.60
C LEU A 81 7.12 2.57 8.10
N LEU A 82 6.56 3.66 8.63
CA LEU A 82 6.98 5.03 8.36
C LEU A 82 7.20 5.79 9.67
N ILE A 83 8.41 6.31 9.89
CA ILE A 83 8.68 7.29 10.95
C ILE A 83 8.70 8.69 10.35
N ALA A 84 7.98 9.61 11.01
CA ALA A 84 8.04 11.05 10.76
C ALA A 84 8.41 11.77 12.06
N THR A 85 9.40 12.65 12.00
CA THR A 85 9.85 13.52 13.10
C THR A 85 10.12 14.92 12.53
N GLU A 86 10.15 15.94 13.39
CA GLU A 86 10.43 17.32 12.99
C GLU A 86 11.92 17.54 12.71
N THR A 87 12.79 17.01 13.57
CA THR A 87 14.24 17.17 13.43
C THR A 87 14.90 15.92 12.86
N ARG A 88 16.11 16.10 12.31
CA ARG A 88 16.94 15.00 11.82
C ARG A 88 17.48 14.16 12.97
N GLU A 89 17.81 14.81 14.08
CA GLU A 89 18.35 14.21 15.29
C GLU A 89 17.34 13.26 15.92
N ASP A 90 16.08 13.69 16.07
CA ASP A 90 15.00 12.82 16.52
C ASP A 90 14.77 11.65 15.57
N CYS A 91 14.83 11.92 14.26
CA CYS A 91 14.70 10.88 13.23
C CYS A 91 15.72 9.76 13.44
N ILE A 92 16.97 10.11 13.74
CA ILE A 92 18.05 9.16 14.02
C ILE A 92 17.76 8.37 15.29
N GLN A 93 17.38 9.04 16.38
CA GLN A 93 17.10 8.37 17.66
C GLN A 93 15.93 7.41 17.54
N TRP A 94 14.82 7.84 16.92
CA TRP A 94 13.66 7.01 16.64
C TRP A 94 14.03 5.80 15.79
N THR A 95 14.85 5.98 14.76
CA THR A 95 15.30 4.88 13.89
C THR A 95 16.08 3.85 14.68
N ILE A 96 17.07 4.27 15.48
CA ILE A 96 17.89 3.36 16.28
C ILE A 96 17.03 2.60 17.28
N SER A 97 16.15 3.29 18.00
CA SER A 97 15.23 2.69 18.98
C SER A 97 14.32 1.66 18.31
N LEU A 98 13.68 2.01 17.19
CA LEU A 98 12.78 1.11 16.47
C LEU A 98 13.50 -0.11 15.89
N LEU A 99 14.69 0.07 15.31
CA LEU A 99 15.47 -1.05 14.76
C LEU A 99 15.91 -2.03 15.86
N ASN A 100 16.32 -1.51 17.03
CA ASN A 100 16.65 -2.35 18.19
C ASN A 100 15.42 -3.12 18.68
N PHE A 101 14.28 -2.45 18.80
CA PHE A 101 13.02 -3.07 19.18
C PHE A 101 12.62 -4.19 18.21
N LEU A 102 12.59 -3.90 16.90
CA LEU A 102 12.27 -4.88 15.86
C LEU A 102 13.24 -6.06 15.87
N GLY A 103 14.54 -5.79 16.02
CA GLY A 103 15.57 -6.82 16.10
C GLY A 103 15.41 -7.75 17.30
N SER A 104 15.11 -7.17 18.48
CA SER A 104 14.85 -7.92 19.72
C SER A 104 13.56 -8.76 19.65
N SER A 105 12.58 -8.30 18.89
CA SER A 105 11.31 -9.00 18.65
C SER A 105 11.40 -10.04 17.52
N GLY A 106 12.58 -10.22 16.91
CA GLY A 106 12.81 -11.24 15.89
C GLY A 106 12.46 -10.83 14.45
N TYR A 107 12.01 -9.59 14.22
CA TYR A 107 11.79 -9.07 12.88
C TYR A 107 13.10 -8.77 12.15
N ARG A 108 13.01 -8.69 10.83
CA ARG A 108 14.11 -8.33 9.94
C ARG A 108 13.66 -7.24 9.00
N VAL A 109 14.51 -6.25 8.80
CA VAL A 109 14.24 -5.12 7.91
C VAL A 109 15.00 -5.31 6.60
N SER A 110 14.35 -5.02 5.47
CA SER A 110 14.99 -5.00 4.16
C SER A 110 15.90 -3.78 4.00
N GLN A 111 17.21 -3.98 4.11
CA GLN A 111 18.19 -2.91 3.92
C GLN A 111 18.08 -2.25 2.53
N GLN A 112 17.80 -3.05 1.49
CA GLN A 112 17.71 -2.55 0.11
C GLN A 112 16.51 -1.62 -0.12
N LYS A 113 15.39 -1.87 0.58
CA LYS A 113 14.16 -1.08 0.44
C LYS A 113 14.05 0.06 1.46
N ALA A 114 14.90 0.07 2.48
CA ALA A 114 14.89 1.09 3.52
C ALA A 114 15.22 2.46 2.94
N GLN A 115 14.40 3.46 3.29
CA GLN A 115 14.65 4.86 2.96
C GLN A 115 15.02 5.58 4.27
N LEU A 116 16.31 5.87 4.45
CA LEU A 116 16.85 6.36 5.72
C LEU A 116 17.12 7.87 5.69
N ILE A 117 16.52 8.58 6.65
CA ILE A 117 16.73 9.99 7.01
C ILE A 117 16.60 10.89 5.77
N GLN A 118 15.44 10.80 5.11
CA GLN A 118 15.16 11.56 3.90
C GLN A 118 14.07 12.62 4.14
N PRO A 119 14.17 13.81 3.51
CA PRO A 119 13.11 14.83 3.56
C PRO A 119 11.89 14.46 2.70
N GLN A 120 12.06 13.51 1.78
CA GLN A 120 11.03 12.98 0.89
C GLN A 120 11.15 11.46 0.86
N VAL A 121 10.03 10.75 0.96
CA VAL A 121 9.99 9.27 0.92
C VAL A 121 8.79 8.77 0.13
N ILE A 122 8.88 7.53 -0.34
CA ILE A 122 7.76 6.78 -0.93
C ILE A 122 7.23 5.81 0.13
N TYR A 123 5.97 5.98 0.54
CA TYR A 123 5.27 5.09 1.47
C TYR A 123 3.90 4.70 0.92
N LEU A 124 3.58 3.41 0.86
CA LEU A 124 2.33 2.89 0.26
C LEU A 124 2.05 3.40 -1.17
N ARG A 125 3.14 3.62 -1.92
CA ARG A 125 3.16 4.21 -3.28
C ARG A 125 2.64 5.65 -3.36
N PHE A 126 2.70 6.37 -2.24
CA PHE A 126 2.55 7.82 -2.18
C PHE A 126 3.90 8.45 -1.88
N GLU A 127 4.16 9.58 -2.53
CA GLU A 127 5.30 10.44 -2.20
C GLU A 127 4.88 11.36 -1.07
N ILE A 128 5.72 11.46 -0.03
CA ILE A 128 5.48 12.27 1.16
C ILE A 128 6.69 13.18 1.37
N SER A 129 6.46 14.48 1.47
CA SER A 129 7.50 15.50 1.67
C SER A 129 6.88 16.77 2.26
N GLY A 130 7.60 17.46 3.16
CA GLY A 130 7.25 18.83 3.57
C GLY A 130 5.80 19.09 4.02
N GLY A 131 5.15 18.12 4.67
CA GLY A 131 3.73 18.24 5.09
C GLY A 131 2.71 18.04 3.97
N GLN A 132 3.13 17.52 2.82
CA GLN A 132 2.33 17.26 1.64
C GLN A 132 2.40 15.79 1.24
N ARG A 133 1.41 15.34 0.46
CA ARG A 133 1.39 14.01 -0.17
C ARG A 133 0.89 14.04 -1.60
N GLU A 134 1.48 13.18 -2.42
CA GLU A 134 1.16 13.01 -3.84
C GLU A 134 1.13 11.54 -4.27
N PRO A 135 0.36 11.17 -5.31
CA PRO A 135 0.48 9.86 -5.92
C PRO A 135 1.86 9.71 -6.57
N GLY A 136 2.54 8.59 -6.33
CA GLY A 136 3.87 8.34 -6.90
C GLY A 136 3.85 8.37 -8.45
N VAL A 137 4.97 8.80 -9.04
CA VAL A 137 5.13 8.99 -10.50
C VAL A 137 4.76 7.72 -11.28
N GLU A 138 5.25 6.56 -10.84
CA GLU A 138 4.95 5.28 -11.50
C GLU A 138 3.44 4.98 -11.58
N ARG A 139 2.68 5.34 -10.53
CA ARG A 139 1.22 5.15 -10.52
C ARG A 139 0.56 6.10 -11.52
N LYS A 140 0.99 7.36 -11.57
CA LYS A 140 0.49 8.37 -12.52
C LYS A 140 0.76 7.91 -13.95
N GLU A 141 1.98 7.46 -14.25
CA GLU A 141 2.37 6.95 -15.55
C GLU A 141 1.59 5.70 -15.96
N ALA A 142 1.43 4.72 -15.07
CA ALA A 142 0.71 3.49 -15.37
C ALA A 142 -0.76 3.77 -15.75
N ILE A 143 -1.43 4.67 -15.04
CA ILE A 143 -2.81 5.07 -15.38
C ILE A 143 -2.83 5.82 -16.73
N CYS A 144 -1.88 6.70 -16.97
CA CYS A 144 -1.84 7.49 -18.20
C CYS A 144 -1.47 6.68 -19.44
N ARG A 145 -0.66 5.63 -19.30
CA ARG A 145 -0.34 4.68 -20.38
C ARG A 145 -1.46 3.68 -20.65
N THR A 146 -2.45 3.57 -19.76
CA THR A 146 -3.56 2.65 -19.97
C THR A 146 -4.32 3.05 -21.24
N PRO A 147 -4.44 2.14 -22.24
CA PRO A 147 -5.20 2.40 -23.45
C PRO A 147 -6.68 2.48 -23.12
N ARG A 148 -7.47 3.06 -24.02
CA ARG A 148 -8.93 3.13 -23.87
C ARG A 148 -9.50 1.69 -23.76
N PRO A 149 -10.20 1.37 -22.66
CA PRO A 149 -10.81 0.06 -22.46
C PRO A 149 -11.82 -0.30 -23.56
N TRP A 150 -11.80 -1.54 -24.04
CA TRP A 150 -12.80 -2.09 -24.96
C TRP A 150 -13.81 -2.98 -24.24
N MET A 151 -13.39 -3.62 -23.15
CA MET A 151 -14.23 -4.50 -22.35
C MET A 151 -14.61 -3.89 -20.99
N VAL A 152 -15.78 -4.28 -20.49
CA VAL A 152 -16.27 -3.90 -19.14
C VAL A 152 -15.24 -4.22 -18.05
N LYS A 153 -14.56 -5.37 -18.14
CA LYS A 153 -13.51 -5.77 -17.18
C LYS A 153 -12.34 -4.78 -17.15
N GLU A 154 -11.88 -4.34 -18.31
CA GLU A 154 -10.78 -3.38 -18.44
C GLU A 154 -11.18 -2.01 -17.88
N LEU A 155 -12.42 -1.56 -18.12
CA LEU A 155 -12.92 -0.31 -17.57
C LEU A 155 -13.06 -0.36 -16.05
N ARG A 156 -13.52 -1.48 -15.49
CA ARG A 156 -13.54 -1.69 -14.03
C ARG A 156 -12.12 -1.61 -13.43
N THR A 157 -11.14 -2.23 -14.08
CA THR A 157 -9.74 -2.13 -13.67
C THR A 157 -9.25 -0.69 -13.70
N PHE A 158 -9.50 0.04 -14.79
CA PHE A 158 -9.12 1.45 -14.92
C PHE A 158 -9.78 2.35 -13.86
N LEU A 159 -11.08 2.17 -13.62
CA LEU A 159 -11.81 2.89 -12.56
C LEU A 159 -11.27 2.54 -11.16
N GLY A 160 -10.93 1.28 -10.90
CA GLY A 160 -10.31 0.87 -9.65
C GLY A 160 -8.92 1.49 -9.43
N MET A 161 -8.12 1.63 -10.50
CA MET A 161 -6.81 2.29 -10.45
C MET A 161 -6.97 3.79 -10.16
N THR A 162 -7.85 4.48 -10.90
CA THR A 162 -8.08 5.93 -10.76
C THR A 162 -8.78 6.28 -9.44
N GLY A 163 -9.62 5.39 -8.90
CA GLY A 163 -10.32 5.57 -7.63
C GLY A 163 -9.38 5.74 -6.44
N ARG A 164 -8.18 5.14 -6.48
CA ARG A 164 -7.15 5.37 -5.44
C ARG A 164 -6.56 6.78 -5.46
N CYS A 165 -6.74 7.50 -6.57
CA CYS A 165 -6.29 8.87 -6.75
C CYS A 165 -7.45 9.87 -6.72
N GLN A 166 -8.67 9.45 -6.38
CA GLN A 166 -9.87 10.29 -6.45
C GLN A 166 -9.77 11.58 -5.63
N LEU A 167 -9.03 11.57 -4.51
CA LEU A 167 -8.83 12.74 -3.66
C LEU A 167 -8.05 13.87 -4.34
N TRP A 168 -7.26 13.55 -5.37
CA TRP A 168 -6.44 14.50 -6.12
C TRP A 168 -7.15 15.05 -7.36
N ILE A 169 -8.35 14.56 -7.67
CA ILE A 169 -9.07 14.89 -8.88
C ILE A 169 -10.31 15.67 -8.50
N TYR A 170 -10.32 16.97 -8.84
CA TYR A 170 -11.47 17.82 -8.60
C TYR A 170 -12.71 17.26 -9.31
N ASN A 171 -13.83 17.18 -8.57
CA ASN A 171 -15.08 16.62 -9.07
C ASN A 171 -14.96 15.20 -9.68
N TYR A 172 -14.06 14.35 -9.13
CA TYR A 172 -13.84 12.97 -9.59
C TYR A 172 -15.16 12.23 -9.89
N GLY A 173 -16.12 12.27 -8.95
CA GLY A 173 -17.41 11.60 -9.09
C GLY A 173 -18.22 12.06 -10.32
N LEU A 174 -18.16 13.34 -10.68
CA LEU A 174 -18.81 13.87 -11.88
C LEU A 174 -18.08 13.44 -13.16
N LEU A 175 -16.75 13.42 -13.14
CA LEU A 175 -15.94 12.98 -14.28
C LEU A 175 -16.20 11.51 -14.59
N VAL A 176 -16.15 10.63 -13.59
CA VAL A 176 -16.33 9.18 -13.81
C VAL A 176 -17.79 8.77 -14.03
N LYS A 177 -18.76 9.66 -13.81
CA LYS A 177 -20.19 9.39 -14.01
C LYS A 177 -20.49 8.82 -15.40
N GLN A 178 -19.89 9.37 -16.45
CA GLN A 178 -20.11 8.90 -17.82
C GLN A 178 -19.46 7.54 -18.06
N LEU A 179 -18.34 7.25 -17.39
CA LEU A 179 -17.67 5.96 -17.46
C LEU A 179 -18.47 4.88 -16.74
N TYR A 180 -19.04 5.17 -15.56
CA TYR A 180 -19.92 4.25 -14.86
C TYR A 180 -21.21 3.94 -15.62
N ARG A 181 -21.72 4.87 -16.44
CA ARG A 181 -22.87 4.59 -17.32
C ARG A 181 -22.57 3.48 -18.33
N LEU A 182 -21.33 3.44 -18.86
CA LEU A 182 -20.92 2.36 -19.77
C LEU A 182 -20.92 0.97 -19.11
N LEU A 183 -20.83 0.90 -17.77
CA LEU A 183 -20.86 -0.35 -17.02
C LEU A 183 -22.27 -0.88 -16.76
N LYS A 184 -23.32 -0.10 -17.05
CA LYS A 184 -24.72 -0.48 -16.82
C LYS A 184 -25.33 -1.24 -18.00
N GLU A 185 -24.67 -1.24 -19.14
CA GLU A 185 -25.07 -2.02 -20.30
C GLU A 185 -24.79 -3.50 -20.06
N ASP A 186 -25.71 -4.38 -20.44
CA ASP A 186 -25.56 -5.85 -20.28
C ASP A 186 -24.52 -6.45 -21.23
N SER A 187 -23.92 -5.64 -22.11
CA SER A 187 -22.89 -6.06 -23.06
C SER A 187 -21.49 -6.10 -22.41
N PRO A 188 -20.69 -7.15 -22.66
CA PRO A 188 -19.29 -7.19 -22.22
C PRO A 188 -18.39 -6.20 -22.99
N ILE A 189 -18.83 -5.74 -24.16
CA ILE A 189 -18.15 -4.76 -25.03
C ILE A 189 -18.71 -3.37 -24.77
N LEU A 190 -17.82 -2.40 -24.61
CA LEU A 190 -18.16 -1.01 -24.28
C LEU A 190 -18.55 -0.22 -25.54
N ILE A 191 -19.74 0.39 -25.52
CA ILE A 191 -20.19 1.34 -26.54
C ILE A 191 -19.82 2.75 -26.10
N TRP A 192 -18.70 3.28 -26.61
CA TRP A 192 -18.17 4.57 -26.18
C TRP A 192 -18.91 5.76 -26.80
N THR A 193 -19.60 6.53 -25.96
CA THR A 193 -20.15 7.84 -26.34
C THR A 193 -19.07 8.92 -26.40
N MET A 194 -19.39 10.07 -27.01
CA MET A 194 -18.46 11.20 -27.06
C MET A 194 -18.18 11.76 -25.66
N GLU A 195 -19.18 11.76 -24.78
CA GLU A 195 -19.06 12.19 -23.38
C GLU A 195 -18.15 11.26 -22.59
N ALA A 196 -18.29 9.94 -22.75
CA ALA A 196 -17.43 8.98 -22.07
C ALA A 196 -15.98 9.09 -22.55
N LYS A 197 -15.75 9.28 -23.85
CA LYS A 197 -14.41 9.53 -24.40
C LYS A 197 -13.78 10.78 -23.79
N ARG A 198 -14.52 11.90 -23.74
CA ARG A 198 -14.05 13.14 -23.11
C ARG A 198 -13.75 12.94 -21.62
N ALA A 199 -14.62 12.25 -20.90
CA ALA A 199 -14.42 11.95 -19.48
C ALA A 199 -13.15 11.12 -19.23
N PHE A 200 -12.88 10.12 -20.07
CA PHE A 200 -11.68 9.29 -19.98
C PHE A 200 -10.40 10.10 -20.20
N GLU A 201 -10.34 10.91 -21.27
CA GLU A 201 -9.17 11.75 -21.57
C GLU A 201 -8.97 12.84 -20.52
N GLN A 202 -10.06 13.48 -20.07
CA GLN A 202 -9.98 14.48 -19.01
C GLN A 202 -9.44 13.87 -17.71
N LEU A 203 -9.91 12.67 -17.33
CA LEU A 203 -9.44 11.99 -16.12
C LEU A 203 -7.92 11.72 -16.17
N LYS A 204 -7.41 11.28 -17.32
CA LYS A 204 -5.97 11.08 -17.53
C LYS A 204 -5.19 12.38 -17.44
N LYS A 205 -5.74 13.49 -17.98
CA LYS A 205 -5.12 14.81 -17.90
C LYS A 205 -5.03 15.34 -16.47
N GLU A 206 -6.11 15.25 -15.70
CA GLU A 206 -6.14 15.66 -14.27
C GLU A 206 -5.12 14.87 -13.44
N LEU A 207 -4.96 13.57 -13.73
CA LEU A 207 -3.98 12.70 -13.06
C LEU A 207 -2.52 13.02 -13.35
N MET A 208 -2.22 13.75 -14.43
CA MET A 208 -0.86 14.20 -14.75
C MET A 208 -0.48 15.50 -14.04
N MET A 209 -1.48 16.27 -13.60
CA MET A 209 -1.28 17.53 -12.86
C MET A 209 -2.02 17.51 -11.52
N PRO A 210 -1.88 16.46 -10.69
CA PRO A 210 -2.55 16.43 -9.41
C PRO A 210 -1.94 17.51 -8.50
N PRO A 211 -2.74 18.30 -7.78
CA PRO A 211 -2.21 19.23 -6.80
C PRO A 211 -1.56 18.45 -5.65
N ALA A 212 -0.50 18.99 -5.05
CA ALA A 212 -0.03 18.48 -3.76
C ALA A 212 -1.13 18.64 -2.71
N LEU A 213 -1.50 17.56 -2.02
CA LEU A 213 -2.46 17.65 -0.92
C LEU A 213 -1.70 17.83 0.40
N GLY A 214 -2.02 18.89 1.13
CA GLY A 214 -1.53 19.07 2.50
C GLY A 214 -2.02 17.93 3.41
N LEU A 215 -1.17 17.49 4.31
CA LEU A 215 -1.57 16.61 5.41
C LEU A 215 -2.52 17.38 6.34
N PRO A 216 -3.59 16.75 6.84
CA PRO A 216 -4.57 17.43 7.68
C PRO A 216 -3.93 17.88 9.00
N ASP A 217 -4.03 19.17 9.29
CA ASP A 217 -3.58 19.76 10.55
C ASP A 217 -4.80 19.95 11.46
N VAL A 218 -4.97 19.03 12.42
CA VAL A 218 -6.11 19.02 13.33
C VAL A 218 -6.10 20.17 14.35
N SER A 219 -5.01 20.93 14.44
CA SER A 219 -4.94 22.14 15.27
C SER A 219 -5.59 23.36 14.60
N LYS A 220 -5.90 23.27 13.31
CA LYS A 220 -6.49 24.36 12.50
C LYS A 220 -7.95 24.07 12.14
N PRO A 221 -8.77 25.11 11.88
CA PRO A 221 -10.12 24.91 11.38
C PRO A 221 -10.11 24.35 9.95
N PHE A 222 -11.07 23.47 9.66
CA PHE A 222 -11.30 22.93 8.32
C PHE A 222 -12.45 23.66 7.63
N TRP A 223 -12.34 23.83 6.32
CA TRP A 223 -13.36 24.44 5.47
C TRP A 223 -13.76 23.46 4.38
N LEU A 224 -15.07 23.27 4.19
CA LEU A 224 -15.65 22.44 3.14
C LEU A 224 -16.50 23.33 2.23
N PHE A 225 -16.20 23.30 0.92
CA PHE A 225 -16.83 24.10 -0.11
C PHE A 225 -17.65 23.21 -1.06
#